data_AF-A0A0K9PAX8-F1
#
_entry.id   AF-A0A0K9PAX8-F1
#
_cell.length_a   1.000
_cell.length_b   1.000
_cell.length_c   1.000
_cell.angle_alpha   90.00
_cell.angle_beta   90.00
_cell.angle_gamma   90.00
#
_symmetry.space_group_name_H-M   'P 1'
#
loop_
_entity.id
_entity.type
_entity.pdbx_description
1 polymer ?
#
loop_
_entity_poly.entity_id
_entity_poly.type
_entity_poly.pdbx_seq_one_letter_code
_entity_poly.pdbx_strand_id
1 'polypeptide(L)'
;MAVVSVVSSTIHFALFHRPLQISTVCPCSSSVSCRWRKTASRKQSLYSRGKDSELMVRRAVGEGGESGSSADVVYRGVYGPWTVDSDDIREVILYRSGLVTAATSFLIAASPSFLPESSTISHVIKQNHDLLYAIGTGGLGLSLVLIHIYVTPIKRFLQALWAAGVIGSLATYVNSALPLNESLPSYVFYLPLSIWLVGPLFASLTGLVFKEGLCYGKLEAGVLTFVIPMLLLGHLSGLMGDGVEHNLLALWMVLFAVFAARKFTQPIKDDIGDKSVFMFNALPEDEKRTRIQKLEQEQQ
;
A
#
# COMPACT_ATOMS: atom_id res chain seq x y z
N MET A 1 4.24 29.38 19.23
CA MET A 1 4.42 29.92 20.60
C MET A 1 3.19 30.71 21.06
N ALA A 2 2.05 30.06 21.29
CA ALA A 2 0.90 30.63 22.03
C ALA A 2 -0.19 29.57 22.33
N VAL A 3 0.15 28.38 22.86
CA VAL A 3 -0.86 27.40 23.33
C VAL A 3 -0.43 26.71 24.64
N VAL A 4 0.57 27.24 25.36
CA VAL A 4 1.11 26.61 26.58
C VAL A 4 0.37 27.05 27.86
N SER A 5 -0.80 27.69 27.78
CA SER A 5 -1.41 28.33 28.97
C SER A 5 -2.85 27.92 29.34
N VAL A 6 -3.44 26.86 28.78
CA VAL A 6 -4.84 26.50 29.12
C VAL A 6 -5.06 25.04 29.58
N VAL A 7 -4.07 24.15 29.49
CA VAL A 7 -4.25 22.72 29.90
C VAL A 7 -3.64 22.42 31.27
N SER A 8 -3.84 23.31 32.25
CA SER A 8 -3.40 23.11 33.64
C SER A 8 -4.54 22.97 34.66
N SER A 9 -5.80 22.82 34.24
CA SER A 9 -6.94 22.82 35.18
C SER A 9 -8.04 21.77 34.97
N THR A 10 -7.83 20.74 34.16
CA THR A 10 -8.87 19.70 33.93
C THR A 10 -8.45 18.27 34.28
N ILE A 11 -7.28 18.09 34.91
CA ILE A 11 -6.81 16.78 35.40
C ILE A 11 -7.04 16.71 36.92
N HIS A 12 -8.30 16.63 37.35
CA HIS A 12 -8.59 16.32 38.76
C HIS A 12 -9.94 15.62 39.02
N PHE A 13 -10.59 15.03 37.99
CA PHE A 13 -11.94 14.47 38.18
C PHE A 13 -12.23 13.09 37.57
N ALA A 14 -11.22 12.28 37.25
CA ALA A 14 -11.48 10.91 36.76
C ALA A 14 -10.55 9.87 37.39
N LEU A 15 -10.43 9.91 38.72
CA LEU A 15 -9.99 8.81 39.55
C LEU A 15 -11.05 8.63 40.63
N PHE A 16 -11.97 7.65 40.47
CA PHE A 16 -12.47 6.75 41.53
C PHE A 16 -13.69 5.92 41.05
N HIS A 17 -13.67 4.62 41.41
CA HIS A 17 -14.71 3.57 41.35
C HIS A 17 -15.10 2.97 39.97
N ARG A 18 -14.58 1.78 39.58
CA ARG A 18 -14.94 0.37 39.95
C ARG A 18 -16.24 -0.15 39.26
N PRO A 19 -16.44 -1.48 39.07
CA PRO A 19 -15.51 -2.56 38.71
C PRO A 19 -16.08 -3.55 37.64
N LEU A 20 -15.25 -4.52 37.27
CA LEU A 20 -15.52 -5.71 36.45
C LEU A 20 -16.81 -6.49 36.81
N GLN A 21 -17.50 -7.01 35.77
CA GLN A 21 -18.11 -8.33 35.84
C GLN A 21 -17.81 -9.16 34.59
N ILE A 22 -17.15 -10.29 34.85
CA ILE A 22 -16.98 -11.46 33.99
C ILE A 22 -18.23 -12.32 34.20
N SER A 23 -18.89 -12.74 33.12
CA SER A 23 -19.71 -13.95 33.13
C SER A 23 -19.57 -14.72 31.82
N THR A 24 -19.40 -16.01 32.05
CA THR A 24 -19.01 -17.13 31.19
C THR A 24 -20.20 -17.78 30.48
N VAL A 25 -19.94 -18.23 29.25
CA VAL A 25 -20.32 -19.54 28.65
C VAL A 25 -21.79 -19.80 28.26
N CYS A 26 -21.91 -20.31 27.02
CA CYS A 26 -23.08 -20.76 26.24
C CYS A 26 -23.89 -21.93 26.87
N PRO A 27 -25.02 -22.34 26.25
CA PRO A 27 -24.94 -23.37 25.19
C PRO A 27 -25.97 -23.31 24.03
N CYS A 28 -25.48 -23.77 22.86
CA CYS A 28 -26.09 -24.59 21.79
C CYS A 28 -27.38 -24.22 20.99
N SER A 29 -27.34 -24.73 19.73
CA SER A 29 -28.40 -24.91 18.71
C SER A 29 -28.66 -23.71 17.79
N SER A 30 -28.71 -23.77 16.46
CA SER A 30 -28.46 -24.81 15.46
C SER A 30 -28.41 -24.13 14.06
N SER A 31 -27.65 -24.74 13.14
CA SER A 31 -27.70 -24.61 11.67
C SER A 31 -27.82 -23.21 11.01
N VAL A 32 -26.73 -22.70 10.43
CA VAL A 32 -26.73 -22.25 9.01
C VAL A 32 -25.33 -22.48 8.43
N SER A 33 -25.18 -23.61 7.74
CA SER A 33 -24.04 -23.90 6.87
C SER A 33 -24.26 -23.28 5.48
N CYS A 34 -23.16 -22.83 4.87
CA CYS A 34 -22.97 -22.67 3.43
C CYS A 34 -23.73 -21.56 2.67
N ARG A 35 -23.22 -20.32 2.72
CA ARG A 35 -23.43 -19.33 1.63
C ARG A 35 -22.30 -18.29 1.47
N TRP A 36 -21.03 -18.72 1.51
CA TRP A 36 -19.89 -17.84 1.17
C TRP A 36 -18.82 -18.54 0.31
N ARG A 37 -19.23 -19.49 -0.54
CA ARG A 37 -18.34 -20.28 -1.42
C ARG A 37 -18.73 -20.22 -2.91
N LYS A 38 -19.29 -19.10 -3.41
CA LYS A 38 -19.70 -19.01 -4.83
C LYS A 38 -19.25 -17.78 -5.62
N THR A 39 -18.49 -16.85 -5.03
CA THR A 39 -17.91 -15.71 -5.79
C THR A 39 -16.42 -15.86 -6.10
N ALA A 40 -15.70 -16.78 -5.45
CA ALA A 40 -14.30 -17.10 -5.77
C ALA A 40 -14.14 -18.09 -6.94
N SER A 41 -15.18 -18.85 -7.29
CA SER A 41 -15.10 -19.91 -8.31
C SER A 41 -15.24 -19.41 -9.75
N ARG A 42 -15.54 -18.12 -9.98
CA ARG A 42 -15.70 -17.57 -11.35
C ARG A 42 -14.42 -16.96 -11.93
N LYS A 43 -13.36 -16.80 -11.13
CA LYS A 43 -12.04 -16.30 -11.61
C LYS A 43 -11.04 -17.40 -11.98
N GLN A 44 -11.35 -18.67 -11.72
CA GLN A 44 -10.51 -19.83 -12.10
C GLN A 44 -10.89 -20.45 -13.46
N SER A 45 -12.01 -20.04 -14.08
CA SER A 45 -12.52 -20.64 -15.32
C SER A 45 -11.94 -20.08 -16.62
N LEU A 46 -11.04 -19.08 -16.56
CA LEU A 46 -10.39 -18.51 -17.75
C LEU A 46 -8.96 -19.01 -17.99
N TYR A 47 -8.43 -19.85 -17.09
CA TYR A 47 -7.06 -20.38 -17.18
C TYR A 47 -6.96 -21.79 -17.83
N SER A 48 -8.07 -22.35 -18.32
CA SER A 48 -8.09 -23.67 -18.97
C SER A 48 -8.19 -23.62 -20.50
N ARG A 49 -7.64 -22.58 -21.14
CA ARG A 49 -7.54 -22.52 -22.61
C ARG A 49 -6.09 -22.58 -23.11
N GLY A 50 -5.25 -23.33 -22.41
CA GLY A 50 -3.83 -23.57 -22.71
C GLY A 50 -3.55 -24.80 -23.58
N LYS A 51 -4.46 -25.19 -24.48
CA LYS A 51 -4.23 -26.30 -25.43
C LYS A 51 -4.10 -25.89 -26.90
N ASP A 52 -4.30 -24.61 -27.21
CA ASP A 52 -4.22 -24.10 -28.59
C ASP A 52 -2.89 -23.37 -28.90
N SER A 53 -2.01 -23.18 -27.92
CA SER A 53 -0.77 -22.40 -28.09
C SER A 53 0.36 -23.18 -28.80
N GLU A 54 0.38 -24.51 -28.67
CA GLU A 54 1.44 -25.33 -29.28
C GLU A 54 1.28 -25.49 -30.80
N LEU A 55 0.07 -25.26 -31.34
CA LEU A 55 -0.19 -25.34 -32.79
C LEU A 55 0.20 -24.03 -33.53
N MET A 56 0.36 -22.91 -32.81
CA MET A 56 0.61 -21.60 -33.42
C MET A 56 2.10 -21.33 -33.67
N VAL A 57 3.00 -22.08 -33.02
CA VAL A 57 4.47 -21.91 -33.15
C VAL A 57 5.01 -22.47 -34.48
N ARG A 58 4.24 -23.27 -35.22
CA ARG A 58 4.68 -23.84 -36.51
C ARG A 58 4.34 -23.04 -37.76
N ARG A 59 3.71 -21.87 -37.65
CA ARG A 59 3.27 -21.08 -38.83
C ARG A 59 4.04 -19.80 -39.13
N ALA A 60 5.10 -19.49 -38.39
CA ALA A 60 5.89 -18.27 -38.62
C ALA A 60 7.06 -18.45 -39.61
N VAL A 61 6.84 -19.22 -40.69
CA VAL A 61 7.71 -19.22 -41.88
C VAL A 61 6.76 -19.15 -43.08
N GLY A 62 6.50 -17.93 -43.58
CA GLY A 62 5.64 -17.71 -44.74
C GLY A 62 5.12 -16.27 -44.84
N GLU A 63 5.83 -15.49 -45.64
CA GLU A 63 5.42 -14.31 -46.44
C GLU A 63 4.37 -13.31 -45.90
N GLY A 64 4.82 -12.06 -45.78
CA GLY A 64 4.22 -10.88 -46.44
C GLY A 64 2.79 -10.47 -46.08
N GLY A 65 2.66 -9.34 -45.35
CA GLY A 65 1.41 -8.59 -45.28
C GLY A 65 1.38 -7.58 -44.14
N GLU A 66 1.57 -6.31 -44.46
CA GLU A 66 1.41 -5.18 -43.56
C GLU A 66 -0.03 -5.11 -42.99
N SER A 67 -0.15 -5.22 -41.68
CA SER A 67 -1.23 -4.58 -40.90
C SER A 67 -0.74 -4.43 -39.47
N GLY A 68 -0.54 -3.18 -39.04
CA GLY A 68 -0.04 -2.82 -37.71
C GLY A 68 -0.99 -3.23 -36.60
N SER A 69 -0.77 -4.41 -36.04
CA SER A 69 -1.18 -4.80 -34.69
C SER A 69 0.10 -4.89 -33.88
N SER A 70 0.17 -4.16 -32.77
CA SER A 70 1.30 -4.14 -31.83
C SER A 70 1.89 -5.54 -31.65
N ALA A 71 3.08 -5.76 -32.21
CA ALA A 71 3.81 -7.01 -32.01
C ALA A 71 4.01 -7.20 -30.50
N ASP A 72 3.43 -8.27 -29.97
CA ASP A 72 3.49 -8.56 -28.54
C ASP A 72 4.96 -8.80 -28.15
N VAL A 73 5.52 -7.89 -27.35
CA VAL A 73 6.94 -7.93 -27.01
C VAL A 73 7.16 -9.10 -26.05
N VAL A 74 7.84 -10.14 -26.52
CA VAL A 74 8.13 -11.34 -25.73
C VAL A 74 9.36 -11.09 -24.86
N TYR A 75 9.17 -11.14 -23.54
CA TYR A 75 10.23 -11.07 -22.55
C TYR A 75 10.74 -12.47 -22.20
N ARG A 76 12.05 -12.60 -21.96
CA ARG A 76 12.64 -13.83 -21.42
C ARG A 76 12.62 -13.79 -19.89
N GLY A 77 11.80 -14.64 -19.27
CA GLY A 77 11.77 -14.84 -17.82
C GLY A 77 12.61 -16.04 -17.38
N VAL A 78 12.78 -16.20 -16.07
CA VAL A 78 13.53 -17.29 -15.43
C VAL A 78 12.96 -18.67 -15.78
N TYR A 79 11.63 -18.79 -15.84
CA TYR A 79 10.96 -20.07 -16.10
C TYR A 79 10.40 -20.21 -17.53
N GLY A 80 10.64 -19.21 -18.38
CA GLY A 80 10.20 -19.21 -19.77
C GLY A 80 9.83 -17.83 -20.31
N PRO A 81 9.50 -17.74 -21.61
CA PRO A 81 9.05 -16.50 -22.21
C PRO A 81 7.68 -16.08 -21.66
N TRP A 82 7.45 -14.77 -21.56
CA TRP A 82 6.18 -14.19 -21.15
C TRP A 82 5.92 -12.86 -21.86
N THR A 83 4.66 -12.48 -21.95
CA THR A 83 4.21 -11.23 -22.58
C THR A 83 3.38 -10.39 -21.61
N VAL A 84 3.22 -9.11 -21.93
CA VAL A 84 2.46 -8.14 -21.13
C VAL A 84 1.09 -7.98 -21.75
N ASP A 85 0.05 -8.38 -21.02
CA ASP A 85 -1.32 -8.29 -21.48
C ASP A 85 -1.91 -6.89 -21.26
N SER A 86 -3.01 -6.56 -21.95
CA SER A 86 -3.73 -5.30 -21.73
C SER A 86 -4.27 -5.14 -20.31
N ASP A 87 -4.60 -6.25 -19.65
CA ASP A 87 -5.04 -6.23 -18.26
C ASP A 87 -3.87 -5.92 -17.31
N ASP A 88 -2.67 -6.45 -17.57
CA ASP A 88 -1.48 -6.11 -16.79
C ASP A 88 -1.17 -4.60 -16.89
N ILE A 89 -1.32 -4.02 -18.08
CA ILE A 89 -1.16 -2.57 -18.29
C ILE A 89 -2.16 -1.77 -17.45
N ARG A 90 -3.43 -2.17 -17.44
CA ARG A 90 -4.48 -1.50 -16.64
C ARG A 90 -4.18 -1.58 -15.15
N GLU A 91 -3.76 -2.75 -14.67
CA GLU A 91 -3.41 -2.94 -13.27
C GLU A 91 -2.23 -2.07 -12.85
N VAL A 92 -1.18 -1.97 -13.68
CA VAL A 92 -0.03 -1.09 -13.41
C VAL A 92 -0.43 0.38 -13.44
N ILE A 93 -1.24 0.82 -14.40
CA ILE A 93 -1.71 2.22 -14.46
C ILE A 93 -2.52 2.56 -13.20
N LEU A 94 -3.44 1.68 -12.80
CA LEU A 94 -4.24 1.90 -11.59
C LEU A 94 -3.37 1.89 -10.32
N TYR A 95 -2.41 0.97 -10.22
CA TYR A 95 -1.40 0.96 -9.15
C TYR A 95 -0.64 2.30 -9.08
N ARG A 96 -0.10 2.78 -10.20
CA ARG A 96 0.63 4.06 -10.26
C ARG A 96 -0.27 5.23 -9.89
N SER A 97 -1.52 5.23 -10.37
CA SER A 97 -2.49 6.30 -10.06
C SER A 97 -2.83 6.35 -8.57
N GLY A 98 -3.00 5.20 -7.92
CA GLY A 98 -3.21 5.12 -6.47
C GLY A 98 -2.01 5.69 -5.70
N LEU A 99 -0.80 5.37 -6.15
CA LEU A 99 0.42 5.80 -5.48
C LEU A 99 0.64 7.31 -5.62
N VAL A 100 0.41 7.86 -6.81
CA VAL A 100 0.44 9.30 -7.07
C VAL A 100 -0.64 10.02 -6.28
N THR A 101 -1.84 9.44 -6.16
CA THR A 101 -2.92 9.99 -5.33
C THR A 101 -2.52 10.04 -3.86
N ALA A 102 -1.92 8.97 -3.35
CA ALA A 102 -1.41 8.91 -1.97
C ALA A 102 -0.34 9.97 -1.71
N ALA A 103 0.64 10.08 -2.61
CA ALA A 103 1.73 11.05 -2.51
C ALA A 103 1.21 12.49 -2.59
N THR A 104 0.36 12.79 -3.56
CA THR A 104 -0.18 14.14 -3.77
C THR A 104 -1.03 14.58 -2.58
N SER A 105 -1.89 13.68 -2.09
CA SER A 105 -2.73 13.99 -0.93
C SER A 105 -1.89 14.25 0.33
N PHE A 106 -0.86 13.44 0.56
CA PHE A 106 0.09 13.65 1.65
C PHE A 106 0.84 14.99 1.53
N LEU A 107 1.34 15.32 0.33
CA LEU A 107 2.04 16.59 0.08
C LEU A 107 1.16 17.81 0.38
N ILE A 108 -0.08 17.77 -0.10
CA ILE A 108 -1.04 18.84 0.17
C ILE A 108 -1.32 18.91 1.68
N ALA A 109 -1.58 17.78 2.33
CA ALA A 109 -1.85 17.72 3.76
C ALA A 109 -0.68 18.19 4.63
N ALA A 110 0.57 17.93 4.24
CA ALA A 110 1.76 18.33 5.00
C ALA A 110 2.20 19.78 4.70
N SER A 111 1.77 20.36 3.58
CA SER A 111 2.15 21.73 3.19
C SER A 111 1.84 22.84 4.22
N PRO A 112 0.75 22.81 5.03
CA PRO A 112 0.48 23.83 6.04
C PRO A 112 1.56 23.95 7.10
N SER A 113 2.36 22.91 7.33
CA SER A 113 3.49 22.97 8.27
C SER A 113 4.57 23.95 7.81
N PHE A 114 4.70 24.19 6.50
CA PHE A 114 5.72 25.04 5.88
C PHE A 114 5.18 26.40 5.41
N LEU A 115 3.87 26.61 5.50
CA LEU A 115 3.22 27.85 5.10
C LEU A 115 2.98 28.76 6.31
N PRO A 116 2.99 30.09 6.13
CA PRO A 116 2.58 31.01 7.19
C PRO A 116 1.15 30.72 7.65
N GLU A 117 0.92 30.72 8.96
CA GLU A 117 -0.40 30.43 9.55
C GLU A 117 -1.49 31.42 9.11
N SER A 118 -1.11 32.65 8.74
CA SER A 118 -2.01 33.69 8.23
C SER A 118 -2.48 33.46 6.79
N SER A 119 -1.96 32.46 6.09
CA SER A 119 -2.34 32.17 4.71
C SER A 119 -3.72 31.53 4.62
N THR A 120 -4.57 32.04 3.75
CA THR A 120 -5.89 31.47 3.46
C THR A 120 -5.79 30.04 2.93
N ILE A 121 -4.73 29.73 2.19
CA ILE A 121 -4.43 28.39 1.67
C ILE A 121 -4.21 27.40 2.82
N SER A 122 -3.43 27.76 3.85
CA SER A 122 -3.23 26.90 5.01
C SER A 122 -4.56 26.59 5.72
N HIS A 123 -5.46 27.58 5.82
CA HIS A 123 -6.76 27.38 6.46
C HIS A 123 -7.65 26.42 5.65
N VAL A 124 -7.73 26.61 4.33
CA VAL A 124 -8.52 25.72 3.45
C VAL A 124 -8.02 24.28 3.50
N ILE A 125 -6.70 24.07 3.52
CA ILE A 125 -6.13 22.72 3.62
C ILE A 125 -6.43 22.08 4.98
N LYS A 126 -6.22 22.81 6.08
CA LYS A 126 -6.51 22.32 7.44
C LYS A 126 -7.99 21.96 7.62
N GLN A 127 -8.90 22.72 7.01
CA GLN A 127 -10.34 22.40 7.03
C GLN A 127 -10.68 21.11 6.29
N ASN A 128 -9.89 20.74 5.27
CA ASN A 128 -10.10 19.53 4.46
C ASN A 128 -9.12 18.40 4.80
N HIS A 129 -8.46 18.45 5.97
CA HIS A 129 -7.41 17.49 6.32
C HIS A 129 -7.89 16.05 6.36
N ASP A 130 -9.07 15.79 6.92
CA ASP A 130 -9.64 14.44 7.00
C ASP A 130 -9.97 13.87 5.62
N LEU A 131 -10.43 14.73 4.69
CA LEU A 131 -10.69 14.33 3.32
C LEU A 131 -9.39 13.99 2.59
N LEU A 132 -8.34 14.81 2.74
CA LEU A 132 -7.02 14.52 2.18
C LEU A 132 -6.45 13.23 2.77
N TYR A 133 -6.59 13.03 4.07
CA TYR A 133 -6.16 11.81 4.73
C TYR A 133 -6.91 10.57 4.18
N ALA A 134 -8.22 10.67 4.00
CA ALA A 134 -9.05 9.60 3.44
C ALA A 134 -8.68 9.28 1.97
N ILE A 135 -8.51 10.31 1.13
CA ILE A 135 -8.08 10.15 -0.27
C ILE A 135 -6.70 9.50 -0.34
N GLY A 136 -5.76 9.96 0.50
CA GLY A 136 -4.40 9.42 0.53
C GLY A 136 -4.38 7.96 0.96
N THR A 137 -5.14 7.64 2.01
CA THR A 137 -5.33 6.28 2.52
C THR A 137 -5.99 5.37 1.48
N GLY A 138 -6.99 5.87 0.75
CA GLY A 138 -7.65 5.16 -0.34
C GLY A 138 -6.72 4.88 -1.52
N GLY A 139 -5.92 5.87 -1.93
CA GLY A 139 -4.91 5.72 -2.99
C GLY A 139 -3.82 4.70 -2.62
N LEU A 140 -3.37 4.71 -1.37
CA LEU A 140 -2.45 3.70 -0.85
C LEU A 140 -3.08 2.30 -0.88
N GLY A 141 -4.33 2.17 -0.45
CA GLY A 141 -5.08 0.92 -0.50
C GLY A 141 -5.24 0.37 -1.92
N LEU A 142 -5.61 1.23 -2.88
CA LEU A 142 -5.70 0.88 -4.30
C LEU A 142 -4.36 0.33 -4.82
N SER A 143 -3.26 1.01 -4.46
CA SER A 143 -1.91 0.58 -4.82
C SER A 143 -1.56 -0.78 -4.23
N LEU A 144 -1.84 -1.02 -2.95
CA LEU A 144 -1.55 -2.27 -2.26
C LEU A 144 -2.39 -3.46 -2.76
N VAL A 145 -3.58 -3.22 -3.28
CA VAL A 145 -4.40 -4.27 -3.90
C VAL A 145 -3.79 -4.70 -5.23
N LEU A 146 -3.37 -3.74 -6.04
CA LEU A 146 -2.91 -3.95 -7.42
C LEU A 146 -1.41 -4.18 -7.57
N ILE A 147 -0.63 -4.01 -6.50
CA ILE A 147 0.82 -4.21 -6.56
C ILE A 147 1.15 -5.68 -6.88
N HIS A 148 2.05 -5.87 -7.83
CA HIS A 148 2.62 -7.17 -8.16
C HIS A 148 3.79 -7.46 -7.21
N ILE A 149 3.63 -8.43 -6.31
CA ILE A 149 4.66 -8.89 -5.38
C ILE A 149 4.72 -10.40 -5.49
N TYR A 150 5.91 -10.95 -5.74
CA TYR A 150 6.10 -12.41 -5.88
C TYR A 150 5.70 -13.19 -4.62
N VAL A 151 5.96 -12.60 -3.46
CA VAL A 151 5.70 -13.22 -2.16
C VAL A 151 4.31 -12.83 -1.64
N THR A 152 3.33 -13.68 -1.93
CA THR A 152 1.92 -13.48 -1.50
C THR A 152 1.75 -13.21 0.01
N PRO A 153 2.43 -13.92 0.93
CA PRO A 153 2.32 -13.63 2.37
C PRO A 153 2.68 -12.19 2.72
N ILE A 154 3.75 -11.64 2.13
CA ILE A 154 4.18 -10.25 2.36
C ILE A 154 3.11 -9.29 1.85
N LYS A 155 2.59 -9.52 0.64
CA LYS A 155 1.49 -8.70 0.09
C LYS A 155 0.27 -8.67 1.02
N ARG A 156 -0.14 -9.83 1.53
CA ARG A 156 -1.30 -9.94 2.45
C ARG A 156 -1.03 -9.27 3.79
N PHE A 157 0.19 -9.39 4.31
CA PHE A 157 0.58 -8.71 5.55
C PHE A 157 0.49 -7.18 5.39
N LEU A 158 0.98 -6.60 4.29
CA LEU A 158 0.86 -5.17 4.03
C LEU A 158 -0.61 -4.72 3.89
N GLN A 159 -1.44 -5.51 3.22
CA GLN A 159 -2.88 -5.24 3.12
C GLN A 159 -3.58 -5.30 4.49
N ALA A 160 -3.17 -6.23 5.35
CA ALA A 160 -3.70 -6.34 6.71
C ALA A 160 -3.27 -5.14 7.57
N LEU A 161 -2.01 -4.70 7.47
CA LEU A 161 -1.53 -3.48 8.13
C LEU A 161 -2.28 -2.24 7.67
N TRP A 162 -2.51 -2.10 6.35
CA TRP A 162 -3.32 -1.02 5.81
C TRP A 162 -4.74 -1.06 6.38
N ALA A 163 -5.42 -2.21 6.32
CA ALA A 163 -6.79 -2.36 6.82
C ALA A 163 -6.88 -2.08 8.32
N ALA A 164 -5.93 -2.59 9.11
CA ALA A 164 -5.83 -2.32 10.54
C ALA A 164 -5.64 -0.82 10.81
N GLY A 165 -4.77 -0.15 10.03
CA GLY A 165 -4.54 1.28 10.13
C GLY A 165 -5.77 2.11 9.74
N VAL A 166 -6.54 1.71 8.72
CA VAL A 166 -7.80 2.37 8.35
C VAL A 166 -8.83 2.23 9.46
N ILE A 167 -9.00 1.02 10.00
CA ILE A 167 -9.93 0.75 11.10
C ILE A 167 -9.52 1.53 12.35
N GLY A 168 -8.23 1.54 12.69
CA GLY A 168 -7.69 2.30 13.81
C GLY A 168 -7.85 3.81 13.65
N SER A 169 -7.64 4.33 12.43
CA SER A 169 -7.89 5.72 12.08
C SER A 169 -9.35 6.11 12.25
N LEU A 170 -10.27 5.28 11.73
CA LEU A 170 -11.71 5.52 11.86
C LEU A 170 -12.18 5.44 13.32
N ALA A 171 -11.67 4.46 14.07
CA ALA A 171 -11.96 4.34 15.49
C ALA A 171 -11.48 5.56 16.28
N THR A 172 -10.26 6.03 16.00
CA THR A 172 -9.69 7.24 16.63
C THR A 172 -10.51 8.48 16.26
N TYR A 173 -10.91 8.60 15.00
CA TYR A 173 -11.73 9.72 14.54
C TYR A 173 -13.08 9.75 15.23
N VAL A 174 -13.83 8.64 15.22
CA VAL A 174 -15.20 8.59 15.78
C VAL A 174 -15.22 8.71 17.29
N ASN A 175 -14.28 8.05 18.00
CA ASN A 175 -14.32 7.98 19.45
C ASN A 175 -13.55 9.12 20.14
N SER A 176 -12.67 9.82 19.43
CA SER A 176 -11.77 10.80 20.05
C SER A 176 -11.71 12.15 19.33
N ALA A 177 -11.45 12.18 18.02
CA ALA A 177 -11.31 13.45 17.30
C ALA A 177 -12.65 14.17 17.09
N LEU A 178 -13.70 13.43 16.71
CA LEU A 178 -15.03 13.98 16.42
C LEU A 178 -15.70 14.63 17.65
N PRO A 179 -15.68 14.05 18.87
CA PRO A 179 -16.20 14.71 20.07
C PRO A 179 -15.49 16.03 20.42
N LEU A 180 -14.22 16.17 20.02
CA LEU A 180 -13.40 17.37 20.25
C LEU A 180 -13.50 18.37 19.09
N ASN A 181 -14.23 18.03 18.02
CA ASN A 181 -14.32 18.82 16.79
C ASN A 181 -12.94 19.14 16.18
N GLU A 182 -12.01 18.19 16.30
CA GLU A 182 -10.67 18.25 15.73
C GLU A 182 -10.54 17.28 14.53
N SER A 183 -9.63 17.61 13.60
CA SER A 183 -9.28 16.68 12.53
C SER A 183 -8.40 15.54 13.05
N LEU A 184 -8.48 14.36 12.43
CA LEU A 184 -7.70 13.18 12.82
C LEU A 184 -6.19 13.47 12.84
N PRO A 185 -5.57 14.10 11.83
CA PRO A 185 -4.14 14.38 11.86
C PRO A 185 -3.74 15.34 12.99
N SER A 186 -4.60 16.31 13.31
CA SER A 186 -4.34 17.25 14.41
C SER A 186 -4.41 16.54 15.76
N TYR A 187 -5.43 15.70 15.95
CA TYR A 187 -5.56 14.89 17.16
C TYR A 187 -4.34 13.97 17.36
N VAL A 188 -3.86 13.34 16.28
CA VAL A 188 -2.69 12.44 16.33
C VAL A 188 -1.42 13.19 16.72
N PHE A 189 -1.27 14.43 16.26
CA PHE A 189 -0.13 15.29 16.60
C PHE A 189 -0.11 15.68 18.09
N TYR A 190 -1.27 16.00 18.68
CA TYR A 190 -1.34 16.38 20.09
C TYR A 190 -1.34 15.19 21.05
N LEU A 191 -1.82 14.02 20.60
CA LEU A 191 -1.78 12.78 21.38
C LEU A 191 -1.00 11.69 20.62
N PRO A 192 0.33 11.66 20.74
CA PRO A 192 1.18 10.74 19.99
C PRO A 192 0.87 9.26 20.23
N LEU A 193 0.27 8.91 21.38
CA LEU A 193 -0.13 7.53 21.69
C LEU A 193 -1.14 6.96 20.66
N SER A 194 -1.91 7.82 19.99
CA SER A 194 -2.81 7.42 18.90
C SER A 194 -2.08 6.84 17.67
N ILE A 195 -0.76 7.04 17.55
CA ILE A 195 0.08 6.39 16.54
C ILE A 195 0.02 4.86 16.67
N TRP A 196 -0.27 4.27 17.82
CA TRP A 196 -0.47 2.83 17.90
C TRP A 196 -1.66 2.33 17.07
N LEU A 197 -2.69 3.17 16.88
CA LEU A 197 -3.88 2.85 16.10
C LEU A 197 -3.70 3.22 14.62
N VAL A 198 -3.06 4.35 14.35
CA VAL A 198 -2.89 4.88 12.98
C VAL A 198 -1.62 4.35 12.30
N GLY A 199 -0.57 4.10 13.07
CA GLY A 199 0.76 3.66 12.64
C GLY A 199 0.79 2.43 11.74
N PRO A 200 -0.07 1.41 11.91
CA PRO A 200 -0.15 0.30 10.95
C PRO A 200 -0.39 0.75 9.49
N LEU A 201 -1.11 1.85 9.27
CA LEU A 201 -1.28 2.44 7.93
C LEU A 201 0.09 2.84 7.35
N PHE A 202 0.88 3.59 8.11
CA PHE A 202 2.20 4.05 7.67
C PHE A 202 3.23 2.92 7.61
N ALA A 203 3.07 1.87 8.42
CA ALA A 203 3.86 0.65 8.30
C ALA A 203 3.59 -0.04 6.95
N SER A 204 2.33 -0.06 6.48
CA SER A 204 1.99 -0.58 5.14
C SER A 204 2.61 0.24 4.01
N LEU A 205 2.61 1.58 4.13
CA LEU A 205 3.31 2.48 3.21
C LEU A 205 4.82 2.22 3.22
N THR A 206 5.41 2.10 4.40
CA THR A 206 6.83 1.80 4.58
C THR A 206 7.19 0.49 3.90
N GLY A 207 6.37 -0.55 4.02
CA GLY A 207 6.59 -1.83 3.32
C GLY A 207 6.47 -1.74 1.80
N LEU A 208 5.56 -0.91 1.29
CA LEU A 208 5.47 -0.63 -0.16
C LEU A 208 6.74 0.07 -0.65
N VAL A 209 7.19 1.09 0.07
CA VAL A 209 8.38 1.87 -0.28
C VAL A 209 9.65 1.01 -0.11
N PHE A 210 9.71 0.16 0.91
CA PHE A 210 10.80 -0.80 1.15
C PHE A 210 11.04 -1.68 -0.07
N LYS A 211 9.95 -2.23 -0.66
CA LYS A 211 10.03 -3.06 -1.87
C LYS A 211 10.78 -2.29 -2.97
N GLU A 212 10.37 -1.07 -3.24
CA GLU A 212 10.93 -0.28 -4.33
C GLU A 212 12.36 0.18 -4.03
N GLY A 213 12.64 0.54 -2.78
CA GLY A 213 13.93 1.04 -2.33
C GLY A 213 14.99 -0.05 -2.29
N LEU A 214 14.74 -1.09 -1.50
CA LEU A 214 15.74 -2.11 -1.19
C LEU A 214 15.73 -3.28 -2.19
N CYS A 215 14.59 -3.61 -2.81
CA CYS A 215 14.55 -4.68 -3.80
C CYS A 215 14.89 -4.22 -5.22
N TYR A 216 14.61 -2.96 -5.58
CA TYR A 216 14.88 -2.42 -6.93
C TYR A 216 15.95 -1.33 -6.96
N GLY A 217 16.63 -1.08 -5.84
CA GLY A 217 17.78 -0.17 -5.76
C GLY A 217 17.43 1.30 -5.98
N LYS A 218 16.21 1.73 -5.61
CA LYS A 218 15.79 3.13 -5.69
C LYS A 218 16.19 3.87 -4.42
N LEU A 219 17.25 4.69 -4.50
CA LEU A 219 17.78 5.39 -3.32
C LEU A 219 16.72 6.25 -2.61
N GLU A 220 15.86 6.95 -3.35
CA GLU A 220 14.79 7.77 -2.77
C GLU A 220 13.82 6.98 -1.90
N ALA A 221 13.42 5.79 -2.35
CA ALA A 221 12.56 4.88 -1.62
C ALA A 221 13.32 4.18 -0.49
N GLY A 222 14.60 3.86 -0.70
CA GLY A 222 15.48 3.32 0.32
C GLY A 222 15.58 4.25 1.53
N VAL A 223 15.85 5.54 1.31
CA VAL A 223 15.90 6.54 2.40
C VAL A 223 14.51 6.72 3.03
N LEU A 224 13.47 6.82 2.20
CA LEU A 224 12.09 7.03 2.69
C LEU A 224 11.61 5.88 3.61
N THR A 225 12.10 4.66 3.38
CA THR A 225 11.83 3.49 4.24
C THR A 225 12.29 3.69 5.69
N PHE A 226 13.35 4.48 5.91
CA PHE A 226 13.83 4.80 7.26
C PHE A 226 13.21 6.08 7.80
N VAL A 227 12.98 7.09 6.94
CA VAL A 227 12.42 8.38 7.34
C VAL A 227 11.02 8.25 7.94
N ILE A 228 10.14 7.45 7.32
CA ILE A 228 8.76 7.26 7.79
C ILE A 228 8.71 6.70 9.23
N PRO A 229 9.30 5.53 9.54
CA PRO A 229 9.26 4.98 10.88
C PRO A 229 10.06 5.83 11.87
N MET A 230 11.16 6.46 11.45
CA MET A 230 11.94 7.36 12.32
C MET A 230 11.11 8.56 12.77
N LEU A 231 10.39 9.21 11.85
CA LEU A 231 9.53 10.35 12.21
C LEU A 231 8.40 9.93 13.15
N LEU A 232 7.69 8.84 12.84
CA LEU A 232 6.55 8.39 13.64
C LEU A 232 6.96 7.89 15.03
N LEU A 233 8.03 7.11 15.13
CA LEU A 233 8.53 6.65 16.43
C LEU A 233 9.20 7.78 17.23
N GLY A 234 9.88 8.71 16.54
CA GLY A 234 10.41 9.92 17.15
C GLY A 234 9.32 10.74 17.82
N HIS A 235 8.22 10.99 17.09
CA HIS A 235 7.05 11.70 17.61
C HIS A 235 6.33 10.93 18.73
N LEU A 236 6.13 9.61 18.56
CA LEU A 236 5.51 8.75 19.58
C LEU A 236 6.30 8.73 20.90
N SER A 237 7.64 8.71 20.81
CA SER A 237 8.52 8.65 21.99
C SER A 237 8.73 10.03 22.65
N GLY A 238 8.40 11.12 21.95
CA GLY A 238 8.70 12.48 22.41
C GLY A 238 10.21 12.78 22.53
N LEU A 239 11.07 11.91 21.98
CA LEU A 239 12.53 12.06 22.05
C LEU A 239 13.08 13.05 21.01
N MET A 240 12.23 13.48 20.08
CA MET A 240 12.62 14.30 18.94
C MET A 240 12.17 15.74 19.14
N GLY A 241 13.06 16.70 18.89
CA GLY A 241 12.69 18.12 18.95
C GLY A 241 11.91 18.56 17.70
N ASP A 242 11.08 19.60 17.85
CA ASP A 242 10.21 20.14 16.78
C ASP A 242 10.95 20.39 15.46
N GLY A 243 12.18 20.91 15.52
CA GLY A 243 12.99 21.17 14.33
C GLY A 243 13.39 19.89 13.57
N VAL A 244 13.64 18.79 14.28
CA VAL A 244 14.00 17.51 13.66
C VAL A 244 12.76 16.85 13.03
N GLU A 245 11.62 16.90 13.71
CA GLU A 245 10.32 16.46 13.16
C GLU A 245 9.98 17.19 11.86
N HIS A 246 10.12 18.52 11.89
CA HIS A 246 9.83 19.36 10.75
C HIS A 246 10.75 19.06 9.55
N ASN A 247 12.06 18.89 9.78
CA ASN A 247 13.01 18.56 8.74
C ASN A 247 12.79 17.15 8.16
N LEU A 248 12.47 16.16 9.00
CA LEU A 248 12.14 14.81 8.55
C LEU A 248 10.83 14.78 7.75
N LEU A 249 9.84 15.58 8.14
CA LEU A 249 8.61 15.76 7.36
C LEU A 249 8.90 16.38 5.99
N ALA A 250 9.74 17.42 5.94
CA ALA A 250 10.17 18.03 4.68
C ALA A 250 10.86 17.02 3.77
N LEU A 251 11.77 16.22 4.35
CA LEU A 251 12.48 15.17 3.65
C LEU A 251 11.52 14.10 3.12
N TRP A 252 10.55 13.66 3.93
CA TRP A 252 9.50 12.75 3.48
C TRP A 252 8.74 13.33 2.29
N MET A 253 8.26 14.57 2.38
CA MET A 253 7.55 15.23 1.27
C MET A 253 8.36 15.17 -0.03
N VAL A 254 9.62 15.61 0.00
CA VAL A 254 10.48 15.61 -1.19
C VAL A 254 10.70 14.19 -1.73
N LEU A 255 11.07 13.24 -0.87
CA LEU A 255 11.33 11.87 -1.29
C LEU A 255 10.08 11.19 -1.85
N PHE A 256 8.90 11.43 -1.27
CA PHE A 256 7.66 10.85 -1.73
C PHE A 256 7.22 11.46 -3.08
N ALA A 257 7.43 12.76 -3.27
CA ALA A 257 7.21 13.42 -4.55
C ALA A 257 8.12 12.83 -5.65
N VAL A 258 9.41 12.70 -5.38
CA VAL A 258 10.38 12.10 -6.33
C VAL A 258 10.02 10.65 -6.64
N PHE A 259 9.70 9.86 -5.61
CA PHE A 259 9.29 8.47 -5.75
C PHE A 259 8.04 8.32 -6.64
N ALA A 260 7.02 9.16 -6.42
CA ALA A 260 5.81 9.16 -7.25
C ALA A 260 6.08 9.64 -8.68
N ALA A 261 6.89 10.69 -8.87
CA ALA A 261 7.22 11.23 -10.19
C ALA A 261 7.97 10.21 -11.06
N ARG A 262 8.89 9.44 -10.47
CA ARG A 262 9.66 8.43 -11.22
C ARG A 262 8.81 7.33 -11.81
N LYS A 263 7.64 7.04 -11.23
CA LYS A 263 6.71 6.05 -11.76
C LYS A 263 6.18 6.42 -13.15
N PHE A 264 6.23 7.68 -13.56
CA PHE A 264 5.87 8.06 -14.93
C PHE A 264 6.92 7.67 -15.97
N THR A 265 8.19 7.63 -15.58
CA THR A 265 9.31 7.26 -16.48
C THR A 265 9.64 5.77 -16.49
N GLN A 266 9.15 5.02 -15.51
CA GLN A 266 9.45 3.60 -15.35
C GLN A 266 8.73 2.74 -16.40
N PRO A 267 9.40 1.77 -17.06
CA PRO A 267 8.75 0.80 -17.93
C PRO A 267 7.67 -0.02 -17.19
N ILE A 268 6.55 -0.32 -17.86
CA ILE A 268 5.42 -1.06 -17.26
C ILE A 268 5.86 -2.44 -16.77
N LYS A 269 6.70 -3.14 -17.56
CA LYS A 269 7.22 -4.48 -17.23
C LYS A 269 7.93 -4.52 -15.88
N ASP A 270 8.57 -3.42 -15.45
CA ASP A 270 9.36 -3.38 -14.23
C ASP A 270 8.47 -3.35 -12.98
N ASP A 271 7.25 -2.81 -13.07
CA ASP A 271 6.27 -2.84 -11.98
C ASP A 271 5.53 -4.19 -11.88
N ILE A 272 5.46 -4.95 -12.98
CA ILE A 272 4.92 -6.32 -13.02
C ILE A 272 5.94 -7.30 -12.44
N GLY A 273 7.20 -7.16 -12.86
CA GLY A 273 8.24 -8.16 -12.64
C GLY A 273 8.17 -9.32 -13.64
N ASP A 274 8.93 -10.37 -13.36
CA ASP A 274 8.98 -11.59 -14.16
C ASP A 274 7.70 -12.43 -13.98
N LYS A 275 6.80 -12.32 -14.96
CA LYS A 275 5.53 -13.07 -14.97
C LYS A 275 5.74 -14.58 -14.97
N SER A 276 6.87 -15.08 -15.48
CA SER A 276 7.17 -16.52 -15.49
C SER A 276 7.27 -17.12 -14.09
N VAL A 277 7.66 -16.33 -13.09
CA VAL A 277 7.68 -16.76 -11.68
C VAL A 277 6.26 -17.01 -11.17
N PHE A 278 5.31 -16.13 -11.51
CA PHE A 278 3.91 -16.32 -11.12
C PHE A 278 3.28 -17.53 -11.83
N MET A 279 3.58 -17.68 -13.12
CA MET A 279 3.12 -18.85 -13.89
C MET A 279 3.68 -20.15 -13.31
N PHE A 280 4.99 -20.19 -13.03
CA PHE A 280 5.64 -21.34 -12.42
C PHE A 280 5.07 -21.68 -11.04
N ASN A 281 4.87 -20.68 -10.18
CA ASN A 281 4.38 -20.91 -8.83
C ASN A 281 2.92 -21.41 -8.80
N ALA A 282 2.16 -21.17 -9.88
CA ALA A 282 0.79 -21.65 -10.06
C ALA A 282 0.69 -23.09 -10.59
N LEU A 283 1.80 -23.69 -11.07
CA LEU A 283 1.81 -25.07 -11.57
C LEU A 283 1.64 -26.08 -10.42
N PRO A 284 1.15 -27.30 -10.72
CA PRO A 284 1.27 -28.45 -9.83
C PRO A 284 2.72 -28.81 -9.49
N GLU A 285 2.98 -29.39 -8.31
CA GLU A 285 4.34 -29.67 -7.83
C GLU A 285 5.12 -30.69 -8.70
N ASP A 286 4.42 -31.63 -9.33
CA ASP A 286 4.99 -32.56 -10.30
C ASP A 286 5.45 -31.83 -11.58
N GLU A 287 4.62 -30.94 -12.12
CA GLU A 287 4.96 -30.13 -13.30
C GLU A 287 6.10 -29.15 -13.01
N LYS A 288 6.16 -28.56 -11.81
CA LYS A 288 7.28 -27.70 -11.39
C LYS A 288 8.62 -28.43 -11.45
N ARG A 289 8.67 -29.67 -10.93
CA ARG A 289 9.89 -30.49 -10.94
C ARG A 289 10.34 -30.80 -12.37
N THR A 290 9.41 -31.19 -13.24
CA THR A 290 9.72 -31.44 -14.65
C THR A 290 10.21 -30.17 -15.36
N ARG A 291 9.62 -29.01 -15.04
CA ARG A 291 10.06 -27.73 -15.63
C ARG A 291 11.47 -27.35 -15.18
N ILE A 292 11.79 -27.52 -13.88
CA ILE A 292 13.15 -27.30 -13.36
C ILE A 292 14.15 -28.24 -14.06
N GLN A 293 13.84 -29.54 -14.15
CA GLN A 293 14.72 -30.51 -14.81
C GLN A 293 14.99 -30.17 -16.28
N LYS A 294 13.97 -29.71 -17.02
CA LYS A 294 14.15 -29.26 -18.41
C LYS A 294 15.06 -28.03 -18.50
N LEU A 295 14.87 -27.06 -17.61
CA LEU A 295 15.70 -25.85 -17.57
C LEU A 295 17.15 -26.16 -17.20
N GLU A 296 17.39 -27.13 -16.31
CA GLU A 296 18.73 -27.62 -15.98
C GLU A 296 19.40 -28.31 -17.17
N GLN A 297 18.66 -29.11 -17.94
CA GLN A 297 19.16 -29.74 -19.17
C GLN A 297 19.46 -28.73 -20.29
N GLU A 298 18.68 -27.65 -20.39
CA GLU A 298 18.91 -26.58 -21.37
C GLU A 298 20.11 -25.67 -21.03
N GLN A 299 20.59 -25.70 -19.77
CA GLN A 299 21.76 -24.93 -19.31
C GLN A 299 23.08 -25.71 -19.36
N GLN A 300 23.03 -27.03 -19.61
CA GLN A 300 24.20 -27.89 -19.83
C GLN A 300 24.60 -27.93 -21.31
#